data_AF-A0A4R4G633-F1
#
_entry.id   AF-A0A4R4G633-F1
#
_cell.length_a   1.000
_cell.length_b   1.000
_cell.length_c   1.000
_cell.angle_alpha   90.00
_cell.angle_beta   90.00
_cell.angle_gamma   90.00
#
_symmetry.space_group_name_H-M   'P 1'
#
loop_
_entity.id
_entity.type
_entity.pdbx_description
1 polymer ?
#
loop_
_entity_poly.entity_id
_entity_poly.type
_entity_poly.pdbx_seq_one_letter_code
_entity_poly.pdbx_strand_id
1 'polypeptide(L)'
;MIDEAIPYMSNEKHQGISVPLTTDEKWVLHLLLEEDYKRSYIVGMWLSYGGRYHTHSLPELYKIREGLRMYTRGLITKEYSNKLFEISDRTIANVKEKSVRCKFIQHEKVFIDELEANAMLHLWADALKGYSIIKLIRSMSIFSVSASYYTFGWMDEIERFGRVQEQLTQANDLPKGLVDFMQNKIFSSNYGKEILQKYEKLKAEKGK
;
A
#
# COMPACT_ATOMS: atom_id res chain seq x y z
N MET A 1 -18.41 -26.15 -3.49
CA MET A 1 -17.73 -25.32 -4.50
C MET A 1 -18.70 -24.20 -4.86
N ILE A 2 -18.40 -22.96 -4.50
CA ILE A 2 -19.19 -21.82 -4.95
C ILE A 2 -18.46 -21.25 -6.16
N ASP A 3 -18.97 -21.60 -7.34
CA ASP A 3 -18.66 -20.91 -8.59
C ASP A 3 -19.41 -19.57 -8.56
N GLU A 4 -18.80 -18.55 -7.95
CA GLU A 4 -19.24 -17.17 -8.08
C GLU A 4 -18.58 -16.58 -9.33
N ALA A 5 -19.16 -16.89 -10.48
CA ALA A 5 -18.95 -16.11 -11.70
C ALA A 5 -19.39 -14.67 -11.40
N ILE A 6 -18.42 -13.77 -11.26
CA ILE A 6 -18.67 -12.33 -11.09
C ILE A 6 -19.20 -11.84 -12.45
N PRO A 7 -20.46 -11.40 -12.54
CA PRO A 7 -20.97 -10.85 -13.79
C PRO A 7 -20.28 -9.51 -14.04
N TYR A 8 -19.52 -9.42 -15.13
CA TYR A 8 -19.03 -8.15 -15.67
C TYR A 8 -20.23 -7.39 -16.25
N MET A 9 -20.85 -6.51 -15.46
CA MET A 9 -21.84 -5.55 -15.94
C MET A 9 -21.24 -4.13 -15.87
N SER A 10 -21.34 -3.41 -16.98
CA SER A 10 -20.61 -2.19 -17.35
C SER A 10 -20.93 -0.89 -16.57
N ASN A 11 -21.33 -0.96 -15.30
CA ASN A 11 -21.66 0.21 -14.48
C ASN A 11 -20.84 0.31 -13.19
N GLU A 12 -19.60 -0.20 -13.19
CA GLU A 12 -18.70 -0.15 -12.03
C GLU A 12 -18.30 1.30 -11.71
N LYS A 13 -18.76 1.82 -10.57
CA LYS A 13 -18.33 3.13 -10.06
C LYS A 13 -17.14 2.94 -9.13
N HIS A 14 -16.06 3.66 -9.42
CA HIS A 14 -14.87 3.66 -8.58
C HIS A 14 -14.86 4.90 -7.67
N GLN A 15 -14.63 4.69 -6.38
CA GLN A 15 -14.54 5.77 -5.39
C GLN A 15 -13.27 5.61 -4.54
N GLY A 16 -12.49 6.69 -4.44
CA GLY A 16 -11.35 6.75 -3.52
C GLY A 16 -11.77 7.35 -2.18
N ILE A 17 -11.39 6.70 -1.08
CA ILE A 17 -11.51 7.26 0.27
C ILE A 17 -10.14 7.29 0.95
N SER A 18 -9.92 8.29 1.80
CA SER A 18 -8.70 8.45 2.59
C SER A 18 -9.09 8.60 4.05
N VAL A 19 -8.58 7.71 4.90
CA VAL A 19 -8.92 7.63 6.31
C VAL A 19 -7.67 7.95 7.14
N PRO A 20 -7.63 9.08 7.86
CA PRO A 20 -6.54 9.35 8.79
C PRO A 20 -6.58 8.32 9.92
N LEU A 21 -5.44 7.71 10.22
CA LEU A 21 -5.28 6.71 11.27
C LEU A 21 -4.72 7.31 12.57
N THR A 22 -4.20 8.52 12.51
CA THR A 22 -3.66 9.28 13.65
C THR A 22 -4.28 10.67 13.70
N THR A 23 -4.32 11.28 14.89
CA THR A 23 -4.92 12.61 15.11
C THR A 23 -4.15 13.73 14.42
N ASP A 24 -2.85 13.54 14.17
CA ASP A 24 -2.02 14.47 13.41
C ASP A 24 -2.10 14.25 11.89
N GLU A 25 -2.98 13.33 11.45
CA GLU A 25 -3.25 12.95 10.06
C GLU A 25 -2.00 12.52 9.27
N LYS A 26 -0.88 12.23 9.94
CA LYS A 26 0.33 11.80 9.25
C LYS A 26 0.15 10.42 8.65
N TRP A 27 -0.46 9.50 9.38
CA TRP A 27 -0.79 8.17 8.85
C TRP A 27 -2.14 8.20 8.16
N VAL A 28 -2.18 7.82 6.89
CA VAL A 28 -3.42 7.79 6.11
C VAL A 28 -3.56 6.47 5.38
N LEU A 29 -4.70 5.81 5.57
CA LEU A 29 -5.11 4.65 4.79
C LEU A 29 -5.95 5.10 3.60
N HIS A 30 -5.48 4.86 2.39
CA HIS A 30 -6.23 5.11 1.17
C HIS A 30 -6.87 3.81 0.67
N LEU A 31 -8.15 3.87 0.33
CA LEU A 31 -8.88 2.74 -0.23
C LEU A 31 -9.47 3.15 -1.58
N LEU A 32 -9.33 2.26 -2.56
CA LEU A 32 -10.06 2.32 -3.80
C LEU A 32 -11.20 1.32 -3.71
N LEU A 33 -12.41 1.83 -3.82
CA LEU A 33 -13.64 1.08 -3.77
C LEU A 33 -14.21 0.95 -5.16
N GLU A 34 -14.79 -0.20 -5.44
CA GLU A 34 -15.57 -0.46 -6.63
C GLU A 34 -16.96 -0.89 -6.18
N GLU A 35 -17.96 -0.12 -6.59
CA GLU A 35 -19.35 -0.42 -6.28
C GLU A 35 -20.03 -1.08 -7.48
N ASP A 36 -20.62 -2.23 -7.20
CA ASP A 36 -21.58 -2.88 -8.08
C ASP A 36 -23.00 -2.75 -7.49
N TYR A 37 -24.03 -3.11 -8.25
CA TYR A 37 -25.44 -2.94 -7.89
C TYR A 37 -25.88 -3.61 -6.57
N LYS A 38 -25.04 -4.45 -5.96
CA LYS A 38 -25.33 -5.19 -4.72
C LYS A 38 -24.29 -5.01 -3.60
N ARG A 39 -23.05 -4.65 -3.91
CA ARG A 39 -21.92 -4.73 -2.98
C ARG A 39 -20.85 -3.69 -3.31
N SER A 40 -20.19 -3.19 -2.27
CA SER A 40 -18.99 -2.37 -2.39
C SER A 40 -17.76 -3.24 -2.09
N TYR A 41 -16.81 -3.24 -3.02
CA TYR A 41 -15.58 -4.01 -2.97
C TYR A 41 -14.41 -3.08 -2.72
N ILE A 42 -13.45 -3.49 -1.89
CA ILE A 42 -12.13 -2.87 -1.92
C ILE A 42 -11.38 -3.51 -3.09
N VAL A 43 -10.81 -2.68 -3.95
CA VAL A 43 -10.00 -3.08 -5.10
C VAL A 43 -8.59 -2.50 -5.05
N GLY A 44 -8.32 -1.59 -4.12
CA GLY A 44 -6.97 -1.12 -3.82
C GLY A 44 -6.85 -0.61 -2.39
N MET A 45 -5.67 -0.78 -1.79
CA MET A 45 -5.37 -0.33 -0.45
C MET A 45 -3.93 0.18 -0.38
N TRP A 46 -3.74 1.36 0.21
CA TRP A 46 -2.44 1.99 0.37
C TRP A 46 -2.31 2.60 1.76
N LEU A 47 -1.10 2.57 2.31
CA LEU A 47 -0.76 3.30 3.53
C LEU A 47 0.25 4.37 3.19
N SER A 48 0.01 5.59 3.63
CA SER A 48 0.96 6.69 3.54
C SER A 48 1.34 7.23 4.91
N TYR A 49 2.53 7.83 4.98
CA TYR A 49 2.98 8.61 6.13
C TYR A 49 3.53 9.96 5.67
N GLY A 50 2.87 11.07 6.04
CA GLY A 50 3.38 12.44 5.90
C GLY A 50 3.87 12.82 4.49
N GLY A 51 3.35 12.16 3.44
CA GLY A 51 3.82 12.29 2.05
C GLY A 51 5.24 11.76 1.78
N ARG A 52 5.88 11.11 2.76
CA ARG A 52 7.29 10.65 2.71
C ARG A 52 7.42 9.15 2.51
N TYR A 53 6.43 8.39 2.96
CA TYR A 53 6.37 6.94 2.78
C TYR A 53 5.04 6.55 2.18
N HIS A 54 5.06 5.56 1.29
CA HIS A 54 3.87 5.00 0.69
C HIS A 54 4.10 3.52 0.36
N THR A 55 3.16 2.67 0.76
CA THR A 55 3.14 1.28 0.30
C THR A 55 1.76 0.87 -0.17
N HIS A 56 1.76 0.09 -1.25
CA HIS A 56 0.60 -0.57 -1.84
C HIS A 56 0.73 -2.11 -1.76
N SER A 57 1.82 -2.59 -1.18
CA SER A 57 2.11 -4.00 -1.06
C SER A 57 1.24 -4.58 0.05
N LEU A 58 0.21 -5.37 -0.29
CA LEU A 58 -0.60 -6.07 0.71
C LEU A 58 0.24 -6.87 1.71
N PRO A 59 1.26 -7.65 1.31
CA PRO A 59 2.13 -8.32 2.27
C PRO A 59 2.80 -7.36 3.24
N GLU A 60 3.22 -6.18 2.78
CA GLU A 60 3.82 -5.15 3.64
C GLU A 60 2.76 -4.51 4.55
N LEU A 61 1.60 -4.13 4.02
CA LEU A 61 0.47 -3.61 4.78
C LEU A 61 0.04 -4.57 5.89
N TYR A 62 -0.05 -5.87 5.59
CA TYR A 62 -0.33 -6.91 6.59
C TYR A 62 0.78 -7.01 7.62
N LYS A 63 2.07 -6.99 7.21
CA LYS A 63 3.18 -7.01 8.16
C LYS A 63 3.22 -5.77 9.05
N ILE A 64 2.87 -4.60 8.53
CA ILE A 64 2.75 -3.35 9.30
C ILE A 64 1.63 -3.48 10.32
N ARG A 65 0.42 -3.83 9.86
CA ARG A 65 -0.75 -4.01 10.72
C ARG A 65 -0.51 -5.08 11.79
N GLU A 66 0.08 -6.20 11.43
CA GLU A 66 0.42 -7.27 12.38
C GLU A 66 1.53 -6.86 13.34
N GLY A 67 2.55 -6.12 12.89
CA GLY A 67 3.56 -5.57 13.77
C GLY A 67 2.97 -4.62 14.82
N LEU A 68 2.07 -3.72 14.41
CA LEU A 68 1.33 -2.88 15.36
C LEU A 68 0.51 -3.73 16.35
N ARG A 69 -0.19 -4.77 15.87
CA ARG A 69 -0.96 -5.68 16.72
C ARG A 69 -0.08 -6.46 17.70
N MET A 70 1.10 -6.90 17.28
CA MET A 70 2.07 -7.55 18.15
C MET A 70 2.61 -6.58 19.20
N TYR A 71 2.85 -5.32 18.82
CA TYR A 71 3.31 -4.28 19.74
C TYR A 71 2.28 -4.01 20.85
N THR A 72 1.01 -3.82 20.50
CA THR A 72 -0.07 -3.56 21.48
C THR A 72 -0.41 -4.76 22.37
N ARG A 73 0.02 -5.97 21.97
CA ARG A 73 -0.06 -7.19 22.79
C ARG A 73 1.18 -7.44 23.64
N GLY A 74 2.18 -6.56 23.60
CA GLY A 74 3.46 -6.74 24.28
C GLY A 74 4.33 -7.88 23.70
N LEU A 75 4.02 -8.37 22.50
CA LEU A 75 4.71 -9.50 21.86
C LEU A 75 5.94 -9.08 21.06
N ILE A 76 6.10 -7.79 20.76
CA ILE A 76 7.40 -7.27 20.35
C ILE A 76 8.23 -7.10 21.61
N THR A 77 9.34 -7.84 21.70
CA THR A 77 10.36 -7.68 22.74
C THR A 77 11.64 -7.07 22.15
N LYS A 78 12.54 -6.55 22.99
CA LYS A 78 13.85 -6.04 22.54
C LYS A 78 14.67 -7.11 21.78
N GLU A 79 14.41 -8.38 22.06
CA GLU A 79 15.07 -9.54 21.44
C GLU A 79 14.44 -9.95 20.09
N TYR A 80 13.25 -9.45 19.76
CA TYR A 80 12.53 -9.71 18.50
C TYR A 80 12.20 -8.41 17.75
N SER A 81 13.22 -7.60 17.44
CA SER A 81 13.05 -6.53 16.46
C SER A 81 12.70 -7.13 15.10
N ASN A 82 11.57 -6.76 14.50
CA ASN A 82 11.26 -7.15 13.12
C ASN A 82 11.93 -6.15 12.16
N LYS A 83 12.10 -6.51 10.88
CA LYS A 83 12.63 -5.62 9.83
C LYS A 83 11.90 -4.26 9.79
N LEU A 84 10.63 -4.23 10.18
CA LEU A 84 9.78 -3.04 10.16
C LEU A 84 9.80 -2.24 11.48
N PHE A 85 10.05 -2.87 12.62
CA PHE A 85 9.75 -2.29 13.93
C PHE A 85 10.85 -2.58 14.96
N GLU A 86 11.18 -1.57 15.76
CA GLU A 86 12.15 -1.64 16.86
C GLU A 86 11.57 -0.95 18.10
N ILE A 87 11.61 -1.61 19.26
CA ILE A 87 11.15 -0.99 20.50
C ILE A 87 12.13 0.12 20.89
N SER A 88 11.57 1.28 21.24
CA SER A 88 12.34 2.40 21.76
C SER A 88 11.68 2.96 23.01
N ASP A 89 12.49 3.14 24.05
CA ASP A 89 12.10 3.92 25.23
C ASP A 89 12.34 5.40 24.91
N ARG A 90 11.31 6.23 25.04
CA ARG A 90 11.38 7.68 24.80
C ARG A 90 11.04 8.44 26.06
N THR A 91 11.67 9.59 26.26
CA THR A 91 11.27 10.53 27.31
C THR A 91 10.50 11.67 26.66
N ILE A 92 9.21 11.79 26.97
CA ILE A 92 8.34 12.88 26.49
C ILE A 92 7.81 13.60 27.74
N ALA A 93 8.03 14.92 27.83
CA ALA A 93 7.62 15.74 28.98
C ALA A 93 8.02 15.13 30.35
N ASN A 94 9.25 14.62 30.47
CA ASN A 94 9.80 13.91 31.65
C ASN A 94 9.16 12.55 31.99
N VAL A 95 8.25 12.05 31.18
CA VAL A 95 7.68 10.70 31.31
C VAL A 95 8.42 9.75 30.38
N LYS A 96 8.85 8.59 30.89
CA LYS A 96 9.38 7.51 30.06
C LYS A 96 8.22 6.72 29.47
N GLU A 97 8.12 6.72 28.15
CA GLU A 97 7.10 6.02 27.40
C GLU A 97 7.74 4.99 26.48
N LYS A 98 7.15 3.80 26.46
CA LYS A 98 7.54 2.75 25.52
C LYS A 98 6.87 3.05 24.19
N SER A 99 7.65 3.08 23.12
CA SER A 99 7.18 3.31 21.75
C SER A 99 7.76 2.26 20.80
N VAL A 100 7.19 2.15 19.61
CA VAL A 100 7.79 1.38 18.51
C VAL A 100 8.27 2.34 17.42
N ARG A 101 9.55 2.22 17.05
CA ARG A 101 10.15 2.94 15.92
C ARG A 101 9.83 2.22 14.62
N CYS A 102 9.33 2.96 13.64
CA CYS A 102 9.07 2.46 12.29
C CYS A 102 10.35 2.53 11.45
N LYS A 103 11.00 1.38 11.22
CA LYS A 103 12.28 1.29 10.47
C LYS A 103 12.10 1.37 8.96
N PHE A 104 10.89 1.10 8.47
CA PHE A 104 10.57 1.13 7.04
C PHE A 104 10.39 2.55 6.48
N ILE A 105 10.22 3.55 7.34
CA ILE A 105 10.23 4.95 6.94
C ILE A 105 11.68 5.43 6.97
N GLN A 106 12.25 5.60 5.78
CA GLN A 106 13.63 6.07 5.63
C GLN A 106 13.72 7.57 5.92
N HIS A 107 14.91 8.04 6.34
CA HIS A 107 15.25 9.45 6.58
C HIS A 107 14.48 10.17 7.70
N GLU A 108 13.60 9.48 8.43
CA GLU A 108 12.89 10.04 9.58
C GLU A 108 12.82 9.05 10.74
N LYS A 109 12.86 9.58 11.96
CA LYS A 109 12.62 8.77 13.17
C LYS A 109 11.14 8.85 13.51
N VAL A 110 10.36 7.96 12.92
CA VAL A 110 8.93 7.83 13.21
C VAL A 110 8.73 6.84 14.34
N PHE A 111 7.96 7.25 15.33
CA PHE A 111 7.61 6.44 16.49
C PHE A 111 6.10 6.44 16.65
N ILE A 112 5.57 5.31 17.11
CA ILE A 112 4.16 5.14 17.43
C ILE A 112 4.10 4.61 18.85
N ASP A 113 3.33 5.26 19.72
CA ASP A 113 3.09 4.76 21.08
C ASP A 113 1.98 3.70 21.11
N GLU A 114 1.78 3.05 22.25
CA GLU A 114 0.83 1.94 22.36
C GLU A 114 -0.63 2.38 22.17
N LEU A 115 -0.98 3.58 22.64
CA LEU A 115 -2.34 4.11 22.52
C LEU A 115 -2.65 4.46 21.07
N GLU A 116 -1.73 5.14 20.40
CA GLU A 116 -1.79 5.49 18.99
C GLU A 116 -1.83 4.23 18.12
N ALA A 117 -1.00 3.23 18.41
CA ALA A 117 -1.03 1.94 17.68
C ALA A 117 -2.39 1.24 17.81
N ASN A 118 -3.00 1.23 19.00
CA ASN A 118 -4.35 0.70 19.19
C ASN A 118 -5.39 1.49 18.40
N ALA A 119 -5.34 2.83 18.44
CA ALA A 119 -6.26 3.69 17.69
C ALA A 119 -6.15 3.44 16.18
N MET A 120 -4.93 3.38 15.64
CA MET A 120 -4.67 3.07 14.23
C MET A 120 -5.28 1.72 13.84
N LEU A 121 -5.11 0.67 14.66
CA LEU A 121 -5.66 -0.67 14.38
C LEU A 121 -7.19 -0.68 14.36
N HIS A 122 -7.83 0.07 15.26
CA HIS A 122 -9.29 0.21 15.30
C HIS A 122 -9.82 0.96 14.09
N LEU A 123 -9.26 2.14 13.79
CA LEU A 123 -9.65 2.93 12.62
C LEU A 123 -9.44 2.18 11.30
N TRP A 124 -8.33 1.45 11.20
CA TRP A 124 -8.08 0.59 10.04
C TRP A 124 -9.14 -0.51 9.93
N ALA A 125 -9.47 -1.20 11.02
CA ALA A 125 -10.50 -2.24 10.99
C ALA A 125 -11.88 -1.70 10.60
N ASP A 126 -12.25 -0.54 11.13
CA ASP A 126 -13.52 0.13 10.83
C ASP A 126 -13.58 0.61 9.38
N ALA A 127 -12.49 1.14 8.84
CA ALA A 127 -12.41 1.56 7.43
C ALA A 127 -12.63 0.41 6.44
N LEU A 128 -12.31 -0.82 6.84
CA LEU A 128 -12.52 -2.02 6.02
C LEU A 128 -13.89 -2.67 6.25
N LYS A 129 -14.63 -2.24 7.27
CA LYS A 129 -15.89 -2.86 7.67
C LYS A 129 -16.97 -2.63 6.62
N GLY A 130 -17.68 -3.69 6.27
CA GLY A 130 -18.77 -3.63 5.29
C GLY A 130 -18.32 -3.73 3.82
N TYR A 131 -17.01 -3.77 3.56
CA TYR A 131 -16.47 -3.95 2.20
C TYR A 131 -15.94 -5.35 1.97
N SER A 132 -16.18 -5.89 0.77
CA SER A 132 -15.59 -7.17 0.37
C SER A 132 -14.17 -6.97 -0.18
N ILE A 133 -13.19 -7.69 0.38
CA ILE A 133 -11.78 -7.65 -0.08
C ILE A 133 -11.47 -8.69 -1.17
N ILE A 134 -12.47 -9.43 -1.67
CA ILE A 134 -12.24 -10.52 -2.62
C ILE A 134 -11.63 -10.01 -3.95
N LYS A 135 -12.07 -8.82 -4.40
CA LYS A 135 -11.51 -8.16 -5.59
C LYS A 135 -10.16 -7.49 -5.32
N LEU A 136 -9.86 -7.07 -4.08
CA LEU A 136 -8.52 -6.60 -3.68
C LEU A 136 -7.47 -7.70 -3.85
N ILE A 137 -7.79 -8.92 -3.42
CA ILE A 137 -6.90 -10.08 -3.59
C ILE A 137 -6.71 -10.41 -5.09
N ARG A 138 -7.79 -10.33 -5.89
CA ARG A 138 -7.74 -10.61 -7.34
C ARG A 138 -7.03 -9.53 -8.16
N SER A 139 -7.30 -8.24 -7.94
CA SER A 139 -6.60 -7.13 -8.60
C SER A 139 -5.11 -7.18 -8.28
N MET A 140 -4.75 -7.44 -7.02
CA MET A 140 -3.35 -7.67 -6.66
C MET A 140 -2.79 -8.98 -7.18
N SER A 141 -3.62 -10.00 -7.40
CA SER A 141 -3.19 -11.16 -8.17
C SER A 141 -2.92 -10.79 -9.62
N ILE A 142 -3.63 -9.86 -10.24
CA ILE A 142 -3.32 -9.38 -11.60
C ILE A 142 -2.00 -8.59 -11.57
N PHE A 143 -1.74 -7.77 -10.55
CA PHE A 143 -0.44 -7.11 -10.35
C PHE A 143 0.69 -8.09 -9.98
N SER A 144 0.39 -9.16 -9.25
CA SER A 144 1.35 -10.20 -8.89
C SER A 144 1.51 -11.25 -9.99
N VAL A 145 0.56 -11.38 -10.91
CA VAL A 145 0.56 -12.17 -12.15
C VAL A 145 1.31 -11.41 -13.22
N SER A 146 1.19 -10.07 -13.31
CA SER A 146 2.18 -9.27 -14.03
C SER A 146 3.58 -9.36 -13.40
N ALA A 147 3.68 -9.66 -12.10
CA ALA A 147 4.95 -9.93 -11.42
C ALA A 147 5.39 -11.42 -11.41
N SER A 148 4.52 -12.37 -11.78
CA SER A 148 4.80 -13.83 -11.70
C SER A 148 4.71 -14.54 -13.06
N TYR A 149 4.15 -13.90 -14.09
CA TYR A 149 4.36 -14.29 -15.49
C TYR A 149 5.74 -13.92 -16.04
N TYR A 150 6.52 -13.16 -15.26
CA TYR A 150 7.92 -12.93 -15.56
C TYR A 150 8.79 -13.50 -14.44
N THR A 151 9.10 -14.78 -14.58
CA THR A 151 10.40 -15.35 -14.20
C THR A 151 11.51 -14.65 -15.00
N PHE A 152 11.71 -13.35 -14.77
CA PHE A 152 12.91 -12.64 -15.19
C PHE A 152 13.68 -12.31 -13.92
N GLY A 153 14.87 -12.90 -13.83
CA GLY A 153 15.76 -12.70 -12.69
C GLY A 153 15.95 -11.21 -12.40
N TRP A 154 15.85 -10.86 -11.12
CA TRP A 154 16.48 -9.66 -10.54
C TRP A 154 16.31 -8.35 -11.34
N MET A 155 15.12 -8.05 -11.85
CA MET A 155 14.81 -6.71 -12.34
C MET A 155 14.59 -5.75 -11.17
N ASP A 156 15.39 -4.68 -11.17
CA ASP A 156 15.29 -3.51 -10.28
C ASP A 156 13.86 -2.93 -10.28
N GLU A 157 13.41 -2.43 -9.14
CA GLU A 157 12.03 -1.94 -8.95
C GLU A 157 11.67 -0.80 -9.93
N ILE A 158 12.68 -0.01 -10.32
CA ILE A 158 12.57 1.04 -11.35
C ILE A 158 12.22 0.44 -12.72
N GLU A 159 12.83 -0.70 -13.08
CA GLU A 159 12.59 -1.36 -14.37
C GLU A 159 11.19 -1.98 -14.43
N ARG A 160 10.70 -2.52 -13.30
CA ARG A 160 9.33 -3.02 -13.19
C ARG A 160 8.32 -1.89 -13.33
N PHE A 161 8.54 -0.78 -12.64
CA PHE A 161 7.63 0.37 -12.66
C PHE A 161 7.49 0.97 -14.07
N GLY A 162 8.61 1.12 -14.78
CA GLY A 162 8.60 1.58 -16.17
C GLY A 162 7.88 0.64 -17.14
N ARG A 163 8.12 -0.67 -17.04
CA ARG A 163 7.45 -1.65 -17.91
C ARG A 163 5.94 -1.73 -17.69
N VAL A 164 5.47 -1.52 -16.45
CA VAL A 164 4.03 -1.40 -16.16
C VAL A 164 3.44 -0.19 -16.88
N GLN A 165 4.14 0.95 -16.95
CA GLN A 165 3.70 2.10 -17.74
C GLN A 165 3.62 1.78 -19.24
N GLU A 166 4.64 1.12 -19.80
CA GLU A 166 4.68 0.73 -21.21
C GLU A 166 3.52 -0.20 -21.56
N GLN A 167 3.27 -1.22 -20.72
CA GLN A 167 2.17 -2.17 -20.89
C GLN A 167 0.81 -1.47 -20.78
N LEU A 168 0.64 -0.56 -19.82
CA LEU A 168 -0.59 0.23 -19.70
C LEU A 168 -0.84 1.12 -20.92
N THR A 169 0.22 1.56 -21.59
CA THR A 169 0.12 2.39 -22.80
C THR A 169 -0.21 1.57 -24.05
N GLN A 170 0.18 0.29 -24.07
CA GLN A 170 0.02 -0.62 -25.22
C GLN A 170 -1.20 -1.55 -25.11
N ALA A 171 -1.78 -1.71 -23.92
CA ALA A 171 -2.88 -2.62 -23.69
C ALA A 171 -4.23 -1.99 -24.07
N ASN A 172 -4.96 -2.65 -24.98
CA ASN A 172 -6.27 -2.21 -25.45
C ASN A 172 -7.44 -2.71 -24.58
N ASP A 173 -7.20 -3.72 -23.74
CA ASP A 173 -8.24 -4.44 -22.98
C ASP A 173 -8.19 -4.21 -21.47
N LEU A 174 -7.52 -3.14 -21.01
CA LEU A 174 -7.47 -2.80 -19.59
C LEU A 174 -8.69 -1.98 -19.16
N PRO A 175 -9.17 -2.14 -17.91
CA PRO A 175 -10.24 -1.32 -17.37
C PRO A 175 -9.88 0.17 -17.49
N LYS A 176 -10.74 0.96 -18.13
CA LYS A 176 -10.49 2.39 -18.40
C LYS A 176 -10.16 3.17 -17.13
N GLY A 177 -10.84 2.85 -16.01
CA GLY A 177 -10.56 3.44 -14.70
C GLY A 177 -9.20 3.10 -14.10
N LEU A 178 -8.64 1.92 -14.42
CA LEU A 178 -7.30 1.53 -13.99
C LEU A 178 -6.24 2.32 -14.74
N VAL A 179 -6.39 2.46 -16.05
CA VAL A 179 -5.46 3.26 -16.88
C VAL A 179 -5.49 4.72 -16.43
N ASP A 180 -6.68 5.30 -16.26
CA ASP A 180 -6.84 6.69 -15.82
C ASP A 180 -6.26 6.91 -14.42
N PHE A 181 -6.45 5.98 -13.49
CA PHE A 181 -5.88 6.08 -12.14
C PHE A 181 -4.35 6.01 -12.19
N MET A 182 -3.78 5.03 -12.90
CA MET A 182 -2.34 4.86 -13.00
C MET A 182 -1.68 6.08 -13.67
N GLN A 183 -2.23 6.58 -14.76
CA GLN A 183 -1.70 7.74 -15.47
C GLN A 183 -1.87 9.03 -14.66
N ASN A 184 -3.06 9.29 -14.11
CA ASN A 184 -3.37 10.59 -13.51
C ASN A 184 -3.01 10.71 -12.04
N LYS A 185 -2.76 9.60 -11.33
CA LYS A 185 -2.45 9.62 -9.89
C LYS A 185 -1.09 9.02 -9.56
N ILE A 186 -0.69 7.94 -10.22
CA ILE A 186 0.56 7.24 -9.91
C ILE A 186 1.72 7.81 -10.73
N PHE A 187 1.65 7.75 -12.05
CA PHE A 187 2.71 8.21 -12.96
C PHE A 187 2.85 9.73 -13.01
N SER A 188 1.76 10.47 -12.78
CA SER A 188 1.79 11.94 -12.74
C SER A 188 2.35 12.52 -11.44
N SER A 189 2.46 11.71 -10.38
CA SER A 189 3.00 12.14 -9.09
C SER A 189 4.48 12.51 -9.19
N ASN A 190 4.99 13.32 -8.25
CA ASN A 190 6.40 13.72 -8.25
C ASN A 190 7.34 12.51 -8.21
N TYR A 191 7.01 11.52 -7.37
CA TYR A 191 7.76 10.27 -7.27
C TYR A 191 7.62 9.39 -8.52
N GLY A 192 6.40 9.27 -9.06
CA GLY A 192 6.16 8.52 -10.30
C GLY A 192 6.98 9.08 -11.46
N LYS A 193 6.98 10.41 -11.63
CA LYS A 193 7.81 11.10 -12.63
C LYS A 193 9.31 10.86 -12.40
N GLU A 194 9.77 10.92 -11.16
CA GLU A 194 11.17 10.68 -10.82
C GLU A 194 11.61 9.25 -11.17
N ILE A 195 10.80 8.24 -10.84
CA ILE A 195 11.10 6.85 -11.18
C ILE A 195 11.07 6.63 -12.69
N LEU A 196 10.10 7.19 -13.41
CA LEU A 196 10.04 7.07 -14.86
C LEU A 196 11.23 7.72 -15.55
N GLN A 197 11.72 8.85 -15.04
CA GLN A 197 12.97 9.44 -15.53
C GLN A 197 14.19 8.55 -15.29
N LYS A 198 14.28 7.90 -14.12
CA LYS A 198 15.35 6.93 -13.83
C LYS A 198 15.25 5.71 -14.74
N TYR A 199 14.03 5.25 -15.02
CA TYR A 199 13.76 4.16 -15.94
C TYR A 199 14.22 4.46 -17.36
N GLU A 200 13.86 5.62 -17.91
CA GLU A 200 14.29 6.03 -19.26
C GLU A 200 15.82 6.12 -19.37
N LYS A 201 16.50 6.60 -18.31
CA LYS A 201 17.98 6.60 -18.25
C LYS A 201 18.56 5.18 -18.28
N LEU A 202 18.04 4.28 -17.44
CA LEU A 202 18.45 2.87 -17.42
C LEU A 202 18.23 2.18 -18.77
N LYS A 203 17.11 2.47 -19.43
CA LYS A 203 16.77 1.95 -20.75
C LYS A 203 17.75 2.43 -21.82
N ALA A 204 18.14 3.71 -21.78
CA ALA A 204 19.13 4.28 -22.68
C ALA A 204 20.55 3.74 -22.46
N GLU A 205 20.91 3.39 -21.22
CA GLU A 205 22.20 2.80 -20.87
C GLU A 205 22.31 1.34 -21.31
N LYS A 206 21.23 0.55 -21.22
CA LYS A 206 21.18 -0.85 -21.68
C LYS A 206 21.03 -1.01 -23.19
N GLY A 207 20.67 0.06 -23.91
CA GLY A 207 20.54 0.08 -25.36
C GLY A 207 21.80 0.46 -26.14
N LYS A 208 22.94 0.66 -25.45
CA LYS A 208 24.29 0.85 -26.02
C LYS A 208 25.09 -0.44 -25.89
#